data_AF-A0A428YQX0-F1
#
_entry.id   AF-A0A428YQX0-F1
#
_cell.length_a   1.000
_cell.length_b   1.000
_cell.length_c   1.000
_cell.angle_alpha   90.00
_cell.angle_beta   90.00
_cell.angle_gamma   90.00
#
_symmetry.space_group_name_H-M   'P 1'
#
loop_
_entity.id
_entity.type
_entity.pdbx_description
1 polymer ?
#
loop_
_entity_poly.entity_id
_entity_poly.type
_entity_poly.pdbx_seq_one_letter_code
_entity_poly.pdbx_strand_id
1 'polypeptide(L)'
;MKRRLSIVLAAVLLVAVVVVIVLDQQGEGVAEPQTVRGVIGSEKQAFFHDRRVIDAFAKHGLRVEVDTAGSRQIATTVDLAKYEFVFPSSSPAAQRIQRDRKITAGYTPFQSPMAVATFEPIVQLLTANGVVRDGQLDVAKYLEFAKSGTRWDQLPGNTVFPARKNMLITTTDPRDSNSASMYLAIMSFVANGNAVVSTEEAENRLLPQLTKLFLDQGYTQNSTEGPFEDYLAAGMGKTPLALIYESQFLDRQLRTDGSIRPDMRMLYIAPTVFSKHTLVPLAPNGDRVGQLLTTDPELARLAATFGFRPTDARAFTQVLTEKGVPVPAELVDIIEPPSYETLERMLDAIGRQYR
;
A
#
# COMPACT_ATOMS: atom_id res chain seq x y z
N MET A 1 -32.98 53.66 -39.78
CA MET A 1 -33.28 52.29 -39.33
C MET A 1 -32.13 51.61 -38.59
N LYS A 2 -30.88 51.64 -39.11
CA LYS A 2 -29.72 50.95 -38.51
C LYS A 2 -29.48 51.26 -37.02
N ARG A 3 -29.55 52.54 -36.62
CA ARG A 3 -29.30 52.97 -35.23
C ARG A 3 -30.37 52.53 -34.21
N ARG A 4 -31.63 52.34 -34.62
CA ARG A 4 -32.70 51.80 -33.74
C ARG A 4 -32.55 50.30 -33.56
N LEU A 5 -32.11 49.59 -34.60
CA LEU A 5 -31.80 48.16 -34.55
C LEU A 5 -30.62 47.89 -33.59
N SER A 6 -29.60 48.74 -33.60
CA SER A 6 -28.45 48.65 -32.68
C SER A 6 -28.84 48.80 -31.21
N ILE A 7 -29.78 49.71 -30.91
CA ILE A 7 -30.23 49.96 -29.54
C ILE A 7 -31.09 48.80 -29.02
N VAL A 8 -31.95 48.24 -29.88
CA VAL A 8 -32.74 47.04 -29.54
C VAL A 8 -31.83 45.84 -29.33
N LEU A 9 -30.82 45.64 -30.19
CA LEU A 9 -29.87 44.54 -30.06
C LEU A 9 -29.02 44.66 -28.80
N ALA A 10 -28.57 45.88 -28.46
CA ALA A 10 -27.85 46.15 -27.23
C ALA A 10 -28.71 45.90 -25.99
N ALA A 11 -29.98 46.29 -26.00
CA ALA A 11 -30.91 46.02 -24.90
C ALA A 11 -31.18 44.52 -24.73
N VAL A 12 -31.34 43.78 -25.82
CA VAL A 12 -31.52 42.31 -25.78
C VAL A 12 -30.27 41.62 -25.26
N LEU A 13 -29.07 42.05 -25.66
CA LEU A 13 -27.80 41.55 -25.12
C LEU A 13 -27.66 41.84 -23.63
N LEU A 14 -28.05 43.03 -23.18
CA LEU A 14 -27.98 43.40 -21.77
C LEU A 14 -28.95 42.57 -20.92
N VAL A 15 -30.17 42.33 -21.42
CA VAL A 15 -31.13 41.43 -20.77
C VAL A 15 -30.63 39.99 -20.77
N ALA A 16 -30.03 39.51 -21.86
CA ALA A 16 -29.45 38.17 -21.91
C ALA A 16 -28.29 38.00 -20.91
N VAL A 17 -27.42 39.00 -20.78
CA VAL A 17 -26.33 39.01 -19.79
C VAL A 17 -26.88 39.03 -18.36
N VAL A 18 -27.92 39.84 -18.09
CA VAL A 18 -28.57 39.86 -16.78
C VAL A 18 -29.25 38.53 -16.47
N VAL A 19 -29.91 37.90 -17.45
CA VAL A 19 -30.52 36.58 -17.29
C VAL A 19 -29.47 35.50 -17.02
N VAL A 20 -28.32 35.54 -17.69
CA VAL A 20 -27.20 34.63 -17.42
C VAL A 20 -26.64 34.84 -16.01
N ILE A 21 -26.44 36.09 -15.57
CA ILE A 21 -25.94 36.39 -14.22
C ILE A 21 -26.95 35.96 -13.15
N VAL A 22 -28.25 36.15 -13.38
CA VAL A 22 -29.30 35.74 -12.44
C VAL A 22 -29.46 34.21 -12.41
N LEU A 23 -29.29 33.51 -13.55
CA LEU A 23 -29.28 32.05 -13.59
C LEU A 23 -28.02 31.45 -12.96
N ASP A 24 -26.87 32.13 -13.08
CA ASP A 24 -25.60 31.75 -12.42
C ASP A 24 -25.66 31.98 -10.90
N GLN A 25 -26.36 33.03 -10.46
CA GLN A 25 -26.67 33.27 -9.05
C GLN A 25 -27.83 32.42 -8.48
N GLN A 26 -28.59 31.76 -9.36
CA GLN A 26 -29.62 30.78 -8.99
C GLN A 26 -29.11 29.33 -9.02
N GLY A 27 -27.83 29.11 -9.34
CA GLY A 27 -27.14 27.91 -8.90
C GLY A 27 -27.15 27.92 -7.37
N GLU A 28 -28.02 27.11 -6.77
CA GLU A 28 -28.06 26.87 -5.33
C GLU A 28 -26.64 26.77 -4.81
N GLY A 29 -26.28 27.64 -3.85
CA GLY A 29 -24.93 27.69 -3.29
C GLY A 29 -24.56 26.34 -2.70
N VAL A 30 -23.90 25.50 -3.50
CA VAL A 30 -23.26 24.28 -3.02
C VAL A 30 -22.18 24.79 -2.07
N ALA A 31 -22.44 24.64 -0.77
CA ALA A 31 -21.47 24.99 0.26
C ALA A 31 -20.13 24.37 -0.11
N GLU A 32 -19.06 25.16 -0.11
CA GLU A 32 -17.73 24.64 -0.45
C GLU A 32 -17.41 23.45 0.47
N PRO A 33 -16.94 22.31 -0.07
CA PRO A 33 -16.64 21.15 0.74
C PRO A 33 -15.61 21.48 1.84
N GLN A 34 -15.91 21.06 3.07
CA GLN A 34 -15.01 21.23 4.21
C GLN A 34 -13.70 20.50 3.94
N THR A 35 -12.58 21.22 4.02
CA THR A 35 -11.26 20.61 3.78
C THR A 35 -10.83 19.80 4.98
N VAL A 36 -10.45 18.54 4.75
CA VAL A 36 -10.01 17.60 5.78
C VAL A 36 -8.63 17.10 5.44
N ARG A 37 -7.64 17.43 6.28
CA ARG A 37 -6.24 17.03 6.06
C ARG A 37 -5.89 15.75 6.79
N GLY A 38 -5.21 14.82 6.10
CA GLY A 38 -4.71 13.59 6.71
C GLY A 38 -3.30 13.23 6.28
N VAL A 39 -2.68 12.30 7.00
CA VAL A 39 -1.43 11.67 6.58
C VAL A 39 -1.63 10.17 6.38
N ILE A 40 -1.14 9.65 5.25
CA ILE A 40 -1.42 8.31 4.77
C ILE A 40 -0.14 7.55 4.40
N GLY A 41 -0.20 6.22 4.45
CA GLY A 41 0.79 5.39 3.74
C GLY A 41 0.76 5.67 2.22
N SER A 42 1.94 5.75 1.59
CA SER A 42 2.12 6.20 0.20
C SER A 42 1.37 5.37 -0.84
N GLU A 43 1.17 4.08 -0.59
CA GLU A 43 0.45 3.18 -1.51
C GLU A 43 -1.03 3.54 -1.67
N LYS A 44 -1.59 4.41 -0.81
CA LYS A 44 -2.94 4.96 -0.94
C LYS A 44 -3.00 6.28 -1.72
N GLN A 45 -1.87 6.86 -2.11
CA GLN A 45 -1.82 8.20 -2.73
C GLN A 45 -2.62 8.26 -4.03
N ALA A 46 -2.45 7.26 -4.91
CA ALA A 46 -3.19 7.19 -6.17
C ALA A 46 -4.71 7.16 -5.97
N PHE A 47 -5.18 6.46 -4.93
CA PHE A 47 -6.60 6.40 -4.57
C PHE A 47 -7.13 7.79 -4.13
N PHE A 48 -6.48 8.47 -3.19
CA PHE A 48 -6.95 9.77 -2.70
C PHE A 48 -6.81 10.91 -3.72
N HIS A 49 -5.92 10.78 -4.71
CA HIS A 49 -5.78 11.73 -5.81
C HIS A 49 -6.69 11.42 -7.01
N ASP A 50 -7.42 10.31 -7.01
CA ASP A 50 -8.34 9.96 -8.08
C ASP A 50 -9.56 10.89 -8.07
N ARG A 51 -9.90 11.44 -9.23
CA ARG A 51 -11.01 12.38 -9.35
C ARG A 51 -12.34 11.77 -8.87
N ARG A 52 -12.57 10.48 -9.11
CA ARG A 52 -13.81 9.79 -8.68
C ARG A 52 -13.89 9.69 -7.16
N VAL A 53 -12.76 9.50 -6.49
CA VAL A 53 -12.68 9.46 -5.02
C VAL A 53 -12.90 10.87 -4.44
N ILE A 54 -12.29 11.88 -5.04
CA ILE A 54 -12.49 13.29 -4.68
C ILE A 54 -13.98 13.66 -4.83
N ASP A 55 -14.59 13.34 -5.95
CA ASP A 55 -16.01 13.62 -6.22
C ASP A 55 -16.92 12.83 -5.26
N ALA A 56 -16.58 11.58 -4.90
CA ALA A 56 -17.32 10.79 -3.93
C ALA A 56 -17.31 11.44 -2.53
N PHE A 57 -16.16 11.94 -2.04
CA PHE A 57 -16.11 12.71 -0.80
C PHE A 57 -16.84 14.06 -0.90
N ALA A 58 -16.80 14.72 -2.06
CA ALA A 58 -17.47 15.99 -2.28
C ALA A 58 -19.00 15.87 -2.20
N LYS A 59 -19.59 14.73 -2.61
CA LYS A 59 -21.03 14.42 -2.38
C LYS A 59 -21.41 14.44 -0.90
N HIS A 60 -20.44 14.20 -0.02
CA HIS A 60 -20.58 14.29 1.43
C HIS A 60 -20.11 15.64 2.00
N GLY A 61 -19.81 16.62 1.15
CA GLY A 61 -19.34 17.94 1.58
C GLY A 61 -17.94 17.93 2.20
N LEU A 62 -17.09 16.97 1.82
CA LEU A 62 -15.69 16.90 2.26
C LEU A 62 -14.73 17.04 1.07
N ARG A 63 -13.65 17.80 1.26
CA ARG A 63 -12.47 17.81 0.38
C ARG A 63 -11.29 17.22 1.14
N VAL A 64 -10.96 15.97 0.85
CA VAL A 64 -9.87 15.26 1.53
C VAL A 64 -8.53 15.60 0.87
N GLU A 65 -7.61 16.16 1.64
CA GLU A 65 -6.22 16.44 1.24
C GLU A 65 -5.29 15.54 2.04
N VAL A 66 -4.28 14.94 1.40
CA VAL A 66 -3.40 13.96 2.05
C VAL A 66 -1.93 14.24 1.82
N ASP A 67 -1.14 14.09 2.87
CA ASP A 67 0.31 13.95 2.81
C ASP A 67 0.71 12.47 2.96
N THR A 68 1.87 12.09 2.43
CA THR A 68 2.37 10.71 2.50
C THR A 68 3.56 10.58 3.44
N ALA A 69 3.56 9.52 4.26
CA ALA A 69 4.72 9.12 5.07
C ALA A 69 4.76 7.60 5.26
N GLY A 70 5.93 7.05 5.60
CA GLY A 70 6.03 5.64 5.98
C GLY A 70 5.16 5.35 7.21
N SER A 71 4.46 4.21 7.28
CA SER A 71 3.49 4.00 8.38
C SER A 71 4.15 4.01 9.77
N ARG A 72 5.43 3.59 9.85
CA ARG A 72 6.20 3.70 11.09
C ARG A 72 6.46 5.17 11.43
N GLN A 73 6.88 5.97 10.45
CA GLN A 73 7.07 7.42 10.60
C GLN A 73 5.79 8.12 11.08
N ILE A 74 4.62 7.75 10.55
CA ILE A 74 3.31 8.29 10.99
C ILE A 74 3.12 8.09 12.50
N ALA A 75 3.55 6.95 13.06
CA ALA A 75 3.41 6.65 14.48
C ALA A 75 4.56 7.19 15.36
N THR A 76 5.69 7.60 14.77
CA THR A 76 6.91 7.92 15.52
C THR A 76 7.36 9.38 15.39
N THR A 77 7.41 9.92 14.17
CA THR A 77 8.14 11.17 13.87
C THR A 77 7.29 12.24 13.19
N VAL A 78 6.16 11.88 12.58
CA VAL A 78 5.26 12.85 11.96
C VAL A 78 4.57 13.72 13.02
N ASP A 79 4.56 15.03 12.81
CA ASP A 79 3.78 15.96 13.61
C ASP A 79 2.28 15.83 13.29
N LEU A 80 1.59 15.04 14.11
CA LEU A 80 0.17 14.75 13.93
C LEU A 80 -0.76 15.94 14.22
N ALA A 81 -0.26 17.03 14.82
CA ALA A 81 -1.10 18.20 15.14
C ALA A 81 -1.63 18.93 13.89
N LYS A 82 -1.05 18.65 12.72
CA LYS A 82 -1.43 19.25 11.43
C LYS A 82 -2.58 18.55 10.72
N TYR A 83 -3.05 17.42 11.25
CA TYR A 83 -3.98 16.52 10.56
C TYR A 83 -5.23 16.22 11.39
N GLU A 84 -6.32 15.96 10.69
CA GLU A 84 -7.61 15.54 11.26
C GLU A 84 -7.76 14.02 11.28
N PHE A 85 -6.96 13.28 10.49
CA PHE A 85 -6.87 11.82 10.57
C PHE A 85 -5.46 11.34 10.19
N VAL A 86 -5.14 10.12 10.62
CA VAL A 86 -3.98 9.36 10.15
C VAL A 86 -4.44 8.05 9.58
N PHE A 87 -3.76 7.54 8.55
CA PHE A 87 -4.13 6.30 7.90
C PHE A 87 -2.91 5.42 7.57
N PRO A 88 -2.22 4.91 8.61
CA PRO A 88 -1.15 3.95 8.43
C PRO A 88 -1.68 2.65 7.82
N SER A 89 -0.80 1.96 7.10
CA SER A 89 -1.08 0.66 6.45
C SER A 89 -0.80 -0.49 7.42
N SER A 90 -0.83 -0.21 8.72
CA SER A 90 -0.28 -1.06 9.78
C SER A 90 -1.15 -0.96 11.03
N SER A 91 -1.81 -2.07 11.39
CA SER A 91 -2.57 -2.13 12.65
C SER A 91 -1.73 -1.84 13.89
N PRO A 92 -0.50 -2.38 14.04
CA PRO A 92 0.35 -2.04 15.18
C PRO A 92 0.66 -0.53 15.27
N ALA A 93 0.94 0.12 14.14
CA ALA A 93 1.19 1.57 14.13
C ALA A 93 -0.07 2.38 14.51
N ALA A 94 -1.24 1.99 13.99
CA ALA A 94 -2.52 2.59 14.35
C ALA A 94 -2.83 2.42 15.85
N GLN A 95 -2.62 1.22 16.40
CA GLN A 95 -2.82 0.91 17.83
C GLN A 95 -1.92 1.74 18.72
N ARG A 96 -0.65 1.95 18.34
CA ARG A 96 0.23 2.89 19.04
C ARG A 96 -0.37 4.29 19.07
N ILE A 97 -0.79 4.83 17.91
CA ILE A 97 -1.33 6.19 17.83
C ILE A 97 -2.60 6.31 18.69
N GLN A 98 -3.49 5.32 18.62
CA GLN A 98 -4.68 5.22 19.47
C GLN A 98 -4.32 5.26 20.95
N ARG A 99 -3.36 4.46 21.40
CA ARG A 99 -2.90 4.45 22.80
C ARG A 99 -2.28 5.79 23.22
N ASP A 100 -1.33 6.29 22.44
CA ASP A 100 -0.56 7.49 22.76
C ASP A 100 -1.47 8.74 22.79
N ARG A 101 -2.53 8.76 21.96
CA ARG A 101 -3.52 9.85 21.88
C ARG A 101 -4.82 9.58 22.63
N LYS A 102 -4.96 8.40 23.27
CA LYS A 102 -6.17 7.95 23.99
C LYS A 102 -7.44 7.96 23.12
N ILE A 103 -7.30 7.55 21.86
CA ILE A 103 -8.39 7.42 20.88
C ILE A 103 -8.82 5.96 20.83
N THR A 104 -10.12 5.69 20.95
CA THR A 104 -10.68 4.33 20.84
C THR A 104 -11.22 4.04 19.44
N ALA A 105 -11.62 5.07 18.69
CA ALA A 105 -12.13 4.94 17.34
C ALA A 105 -11.02 4.52 16.36
N GLY A 106 -11.35 3.66 15.42
CA GLY A 106 -10.46 3.21 14.36
C GLY A 106 -11.26 2.49 13.27
N TYR A 107 -10.89 2.70 12.01
CA TYR A 107 -11.60 2.18 10.86
C TYR A 107 -10.64 1.40 9.96
N THR A 108 -10.98 0.17 9.59
CA THR A 108 -10.17 -0.65 8.68
C THR A 108 -10.97 -0.90 7.39
N PRO A 109 -11.10 0.10 6.50
CA PRO A 109 -11.99 0.02 5.34
C PRO A 109 -11.51 -0.97 4.28
N PHE A 110 -10.20 -1.22 4.22
CA PHE A 110 -9.60 -2.15 3.28
C PHE A 110 -8.22 -2.65 3.74
N GLN A 111 -7.76 -3.72 3.09
CA GLN A 111 -6.49 -4.38 3.35
C GLN A 111 -5.78 -4.81 2.06
N SER A 112 -4.50 -5.11 2.17
CA SER A 112 -3.72 -5.74 1.09
C SER A 112 -2.76 -6.77 1.68
N PRO A 113 -2.76 -8.03 1.22
CA PRO A 113 -1.74 -9.00 1.60
C PRO A 113 -0.37 -8.60 1.04
N MET A 114 0.69 -9.06 1.71
CA MET A 114 2.05 -8.98 1.19
C MET A 114 2.25 -10.00 0.07
N ALA A 115 2.90 -9.56 -1.00
CA ALA A 115 3.23 -10.39 -2.15
C ALA A 115 4.64 -10.05 -2.68
N VAL A 116 5.11 -10.82 -3.65
CA VAL A 116 6.38 -10.59 -4.35
C VAL A 116 6.12 -10.39 -5.83
N ALA A 117 6.49 -9.22 -6.35
CA ALA A 117 6.52 -8.96 -7.78
C ALA A 117 7.82 -9.53 -8.37
N THR A 118 7.69 -10.29 -9.45
CA THR A 118 8.78 -10.98 -10.12
C THR A 118 8.46 -11.21 -11.61
N PHE A 119 9.19 -12.10 -12.27
CA PHE A 119 9.10 -12.37 -13.70
C PHE A 119 9.00 -13.86 -13.95
N GLU A 120 8.26 -14.27 -14.97
CA GLU A 120 8.03 -15.67 -15.34
C GLU A 120 9.34 -16.50 -15.39
N PRO A 121 10.44 -16.04 -16.00
CA PRO A 121 11.70 -16.80 -16.00
C PRO A 121 12.31 -16.99 -14.59
N ILE A 122 12.11 -16.02 -13.69
CA ILE A 122 12.53 -16.12 -12.29
C ILE A 122 11.62 -17.09 -11.53
N VAL A 123 10.30 -17.07 -11.77
CA VAL A 123 9.35 -18.04 -11.18
C VAL A 123 9.76 -19.46 -11.54
N GLN A 124 10.08 -19.74 -12.80
CA GLN A 124 10.51 -21.06 -13.26
C GLN A 124 11.81 -21.50 -12.59
N LEU A 125 12.80 -20.61 -12.49
CA LEU A 125 14.06 -20.89 -11.81
C LEU A 125 13.84 -21.20 -10.32
N LEU A 126 13.04 -20.40 -9.63
CA LEU A 126 12.74 -20.58 -8.20
C LEU A 126 11.91 -21.85 -7.96
N THR A 127 11.02 -22.21 -8.88
CA THR A 127 10.25 -23.47 -8.84
C THR A 127 11.19 -24.67 -8.96
N ALA A 128 12.12 -24.65 -9.92
CA ALA A 128 13.11 -25.71 -10.09
C ALA A 128 14.03 -25.89 -8.87
N ASN A 129 14.19 -24.84 -8.05
CA ASN A 129 14.97 -24.84 -6.82
C ASN A 129 14.11 -24.99 -5.55
N GLY A 130 12.81 -25.24 -5.70
CA GLY A 130 11.85 -25.49 -4.61
C GLY A 130 11.47 -24.25 -3.79
N VAL A 131 11.92 -23.05 -4.17
CA VAL A 131 11.57 -21.79 -3.50
C VAL A 131 10.15 -21.34 -3.85
N VAL A 132 9.64 -21.78 -5.01
CA VAL A 132 8.23 -21.59 -5.40
C VAL A 132 7.55 -22.96 -5.46
N ARG A 133 6.41 -23.08 -4.77
CA ARG A 133 5.55 -24.27 -4.75
C ARG A 133 4.10 -23.82 -4.90
N ASP A 134 3.33 -24.50 -5.76
CA ASP A 134 1.91 -24.23 -5.98
C ASP A 134 1.59 -22.75 -6.30
N GLY A 135 2.51 -22.08 -6.99
CA GLY A 135 2.38 -20.66 -7.35
C GLY A 135 2.65 -19.67 -6.21
N GLN A 136 3.16 -20.13 -5.08
CA GLN A 136 3.52 -19.31 -3.91
C GLN A 136 5.01 -19.42 -3.60
N LEU A 137 5.58 -18.36 -3.02
CA LEU A 137 6.95 -18.34 -2.53
C LEU A 137 6.99 -18.95 -1.12
N ASP A 138 7.69 -20.07 -0.99
CA ASP A 138 7.93 -20.78 0.28
C ASP A 138 8.98 -20.02 1.10
N VAL A 139 8.54 -19.36 2.17
CA VAL A 139 9.41 -18.53 3.02
C VAL A 139 10.46 -19.39 3.73
N ALA A 140 10.13 -20.61 4.14
CA ALA A 140 11.08 -21.49 4.82
C ALA A 140 12.22 -21.85 3.87
N LYS A 141 11.89 -22.25 2.63
CA LYS A 141 12.91 -22.55 1.62
C LYS A 141 13.73 -21.33 1.24
N TYR A 142 13.09 -20.18 1.07
CA TYR A 142 13.78 -18.92 0.84
C TYR A 142 14.79 -18.59 1.96
N LEU A 143 14.40 -18.74 3.23
CA LEU A 143 15.26 -18.47 4.37
C LEU A 143 16.47 -19.41 4.45
N GLU A 144 16.38 -20.65 3.97
CA GLU A 144 17.54 -21.54 3.85
C GLU A 144 18.61 -20.92 2.94
N PHE A 145 18.21 -20.47 1.74
CA PHE A 145 19.11 -19.82 0.77
C PHE A 145 19.65 -18.48 1.26
N ALA A 146 18.79 -17.66 1.89
CA ALA A 146 19.20 -16.37 2.43
C ALA A 146 20.22 -16.55 3.58
N LYS A 147 20.01 -17.55 4.44
CA LYS A 147 20.91 -17.87 5.56
C LYS A 147 22.28 -18.34 5.06
N SER A 148 22.34 -19.13 3.99
CA SER A 148 23.61 -19.54 3.38
C SER A 148 24.29 -18.45 2.55
N GLY A 149 23.65 -17.29 2.37
CA GLY A 149 24.16 -16.21 1.51
C GLY A 149 24.24 -16.64 0.05
N THR A 150 23.31 -17.49 -0.40
CA THR A 150 23.32 -17.99 -1.77
C THR A 150 23.11 -16.83 -2.75
N ARG A 151 23.99 -16.74 -3.73
CA ARG A 151 23.88 -15.78 -4.83
C ARG A 151 23.09 -16.36 -6.00
N TRP A 152 22.57 -15.49 -6.85
CA TRP A 152 21.85 -15.94 -8.05
C TRP A 152 22.72 -16.82 -8.96
N ASP A 153 23.99 -16.46 -9.18
CA ASP A 153 24.95 -17.27 -9.98
C ASP A 153 25.27 -18.65 -9.38
N GLN A 154 24.86 -18.91 -8.13
CA GLN A 154 25.04 -20.20 -7.45
C GLN A 154 23.79 -21.07 -7.46
N LEU A 155 22.65 -20.57 -7.97
CA LEU A 155 21.44 -21.37 -8.10
C LEU A 155 21.63 -22.41 -9.22
N PRO A 156 21.41 -23.71 -8.93
CA PRO A 156 21.41 -24.76 -9.94
C PRO A 156 20.55 -24.41 -11.15
N GLY A 157 21.13 -24.54 -12.34
CA GLY A 157 20.45 -24.31 -13.61
C GLY A 157 20.17 -22.85 -13.96
N ASN A 158 20.70 -21.88 -13.19
CA ASN A 158 20.45 -20.46 -13.47
C ASN A 158 21.22 -19.96 -14.71
N THR A 159 20.50 -19.88 -15.81
CA THR A 159 20.94 -19.22 -17.06
C THR A 159 20.23 -17.89 -17.30
N VAL A 160 19.19 -17.61 -16.50
CA VAL A 160 18.23 -16.52 -16.71
C VAL A 160 18.73 -15.22 -16.09
N PHE A 161 19.32 -15.30 -14.89
CA PHE A 161 19.77 -14.15 -14.13
C PHE A 161 21.01 -14.51 -13.28
N PRO A 162 22.17 -14.79 -13.89
CA PRO A 162 23.38 -15.26 -13.19
C PRO A 162 24.15 -14.09 -12.53
N ALA A 163 23.44 -13.23 -11.80
CA ALA A 163 24.04 -12.09 -11.12
C ALA A 163 24.84 -12.54 -9.88
N ARG A 164 26.00 -11.91 -9.64
CA ARG A 164 26.82 -12.13 -8.44
C ARG A 164 26.30 -11.34 -7.24
N LYS A 165 24.98 -11.39 -7.00
CA LYS A 165 24.31 -10.77 -5.85
C LYS A 165 23.53 -11.82 -5.06
N ASN A 166 23.34 -11.59 -3.77
CA ASN A 166 22.56 -12.49 -2.92
C ASN A 166 21.11 -12.62 -3.44
N MET A 167 20.53 -13.81 -3.34
CA MET A 167 19.13 -14.05 -3.66
C MET A 167 18.26 -13.53 -2.52
N LEU A 168 18.00 -12.22 -2.54
CA LEU A 168 17.17 -11.53 -1.55
C LEU A 168 15.93 -10.95 -2.21
N ILE A 169 14.83 -10.94 -1.48
CA ILE A 169 13.63 -10.17 -1.82
C ILE A 169 13.92 -8.72 -1.47
N THR A 170 13.86 -7.84 -2.47
CA THR A 170 14.05 -6.40 -2.27
C THR A 170 12.91 -5.84 -1.43
N THR A 171 13.24 -5.20 -0.32
CA THR A 171 12.30 -4.50 0.56
C THR A 171 12.79 -3.07 0.85
N THR A 172 12.03 -2.36 1.67
CA THR A 172 12.26 -0.97 2.06
C THR A 172 13.13 -0.85 3.32
N ASP A 173 13.49 0.38 3.67
CA ASP A 173 14.20 0.68 4.91
C ASP A 173 13.35 0.31 6.16
N PRO A 174 13.84 -0.56 7.06
CA PRO A 174 13.13 -0.94 8.30
C PRO A 174 13.00 0.21 9.31
N ARG A 175 13.71 1.32 9.12
CA ARG A 175 13.61 2.50 9.98
C ARG A 175 12.31 3.28 9.76
N ASP A 176 11.71 3.17 8.59
CA ASP A 176 10.62 4.05 8.16
C ASP A 176 9.37 3.33 7.64
N SER A 177 9.53 2.17 6.98
CA SER A 177 8.49 1.57 6.14
C SER A 177 7.74 0.41 6.79
N ASN A 178 6.44 0.32 6.50
CA ASN A 178 5.62 -0.82 6.94
C ASN A 178 5.92 -2.10 6.18
N SER A 179 6.25 -2.06 4.88
CA SER A 179 6.55 -3.30 4.14
C SER A 179 7.79 -4.00 4.73
N ALA A 180 8.76 -3.25 5.25
CA ALA A 180 9.87 -3.80 6.01
C ALA A 180 9.42 -4.40 7.35
N SER A 181 8.49 -3.77 8.06
CA SER A 181 7.88 -4.33 9.28
C SER A 181 7.13 -5.64 9.00
N MET A 182 6.35 -5.71 7.93
CA MET A 182 5.62 -6.93 7.54
C MET A 182 6.58 -8.03 7.07
N TYR A 183 7.62 -7.66 6.31
CA TYR A 183 8.69 -8.58 5.95
C TYR A 183 9.36 -9.17 7.18
N LEU A 184 9.72 -8.34 8.16
CA LEU A 184 10.31 -8.79 9.41
C LEU A 184 9.36 -9.72 10.18
N ALA A 185 8.07 -9.40 10.24
CA ALA A 185 7.06 -10.25 10.89
C ALA A 185 7.01 -11.65 10.24
N ILE A 186 6.93 -11.73 8.91
CA ILE A 186 6.88 -13.00 8.16
C ILE A 186 8.17 -13.80 8.36
N MET A 187 9.32 -13.16 8.13
CA MET A 187 10.62 -13.83 8.23
C MET A 187 10.91 -14.29 9.66
N SER A 188 10.56 -13.49 10.67
CA SER A 188 10.76 -13.84 12.07
C SER A 188 9.85 -14.98 12.52
N PHE A 189 8.58 -15.00 12.08
CA PHE A 189 7.65 -16.08 12.40
C PHE A 189 8.17 -17.44 11.91
N VAL A 190 8.59 -17.52 10.65
CA VAL A 190 9.11 -18.76 10.06
C VAL A 190 10.45 -19.15 10.68
N ALA A 191 11.37 -18.18 10.86
CA ALA A 191 12.65 -18.44 11.51
C ALA A 191 12.49 -18.87 12.98
N ASN A 192 11.37 -18.52 13.62
CA ASN A 192 11.00 -18.93 14.97
C ASN A 192 10.23 -20.25 15.03
N GLY A 193 10.24 -21.06 13.96
CA GLY A 193 9.54 -22.35 13.93
C GLY A 193 8.03 -22.21 13.80
N ASN A 194 7.58 -21.25 12.99
CA ASN A 194 6.16 -20.92 12.75
C ASN A 194 5.43 -20.47 14.02
N ALA A 195 6.08 -19.60 14.79
CA ALA A 195 5.53 -19.03 16.02
C ALA A 195 5.80 -17.52 16.10
N VAL A 196 4.81 -16.75 16.54
CA VAL A 196 4.95 -15.30 16.76
C VAL A 196 6.07 -15.04 17.77
N VAL A 197 6.98 -14.12 17.43
CA VAL A 197 8.02 -13.67 18.37
C VAL A 197 7.37 -12.84 19.47
N SER A 198 7.53 -13.27 20.71
CA SER A 198 6.88 -12.63 21.87
C SER A 198 7.80 -12.46 23.09
N THR A 199 9.04 -12.95 23.03
CA THR A 199 10.01 -12.86 24.13
C THR A 199 11.36 -12.32 23.67
N GLU A 200 12.08 -11.69 24.58
CA GLU A 200 13.40 -11.11 24.32
C GLU A 200 14.44 -12.19 23.95
N GLU A 201 14.33 -13.40 24.50
CA GLU A 201 15.22 -14.52 24.14
C GLU A 201 15.03 -14.94 22.67
N ALA A 202 13.79 -14.96 22.19
CA ALA A 202 13.49 -15.25 20.79
C ALA A 202 14.00 -14.12 19.89
N GLU A 203 13.81 -12.85 20.28
CA GLU A 203 14.36 -11.69 19.57
C GLU A 203 15.88 -11.80 19.41
N ASN A 204 16.60 -11.95 20.52
CA ASN A 204 18.06 -12.00 20.55
C ASN A 204 18.64 -13.17 19.72
N ARG A 205 17.96 -14.32 19.73
CA ARG A 205 18.36 -15.48 18.92
C ARG A 205 18.23 -15.21 17.42
N LEU A 206 17.18 -14.53 16.99
CA LEU A 206 16.82 -14.36 15.57
C LEU A 206 17.45 -13.12 14.93
N LEU A 207 17.71 -12.07 15.72
CA LEU A 207 18.19 -10.79 15.24
C LEU A 207 19.42 -10.85 14.31
N PRO A 208 20.49 -11.65 14.59
CA PRO A 208 21.65 -11.71 13.69
C PRO A 208 21.29 -12.16 12.27
N GLN A 209 20.45 -13.20 12.16
CA GLN A 209 20.01 -13.72 10.86
C GLN A 209 19.07 -12.72 10.17
N LEU A 210 18.11 -12.16 10.89
CA LEU A 210 17.12 -11.24 10.33
C LEU A 210 17.73 -9.92 9.88
N THR A 211 18.72 -9.40 10.62
CA THR A 211 19.45 -8.17 10.27
C THR A 211 20.12 -8.28 8.90
N LYS A 212 20.73 -9.43 8.61
CA LYS A 212 21.40 -9.69 7.33
C LYS A 212 20.45 -9.57 6.14
N LEU A 213 19.18 -9.96 6.31
CA LEU A 213 18.17 -9.83 5.25
C LEU A 213 17.94 -8.39 4.82
N PHE A 214 18.26 -7.40 5.67
CA PHE A 214 18.13 -5.98 5.37
C PHE A 214 19.45 -5.37 4.90
N LEU A 215 20.55 -5.57 5.65
CA LEU A 215 21.83 -4.91 5.35
C LEU A 215 22.45 -5.37 4.03
N ASP A 216 22.28 -6.64 3.66
CA ASP A 216 22.86 -7.20 2.43
C ASP A 216 22.16 -6.67 1.15
N GLN A 217 21.08 -5.91 1.28
CA GLN A 217 20.39 -5.28 0.15
C GLN A 217 21.06 -3.96 -0.30
N GLY A 218 21.89 -3.37 0.55
CA GLY A 218 22.45 -2.04 0.31
C GLY A 218 21.44 -0.92 0.55
N TYR A 219 21.51 0.15 -0.24
CA TYR A 219 20.57 1.28 -0.13
C TYR A 219 19.15 0.83 -0.51
N THR A 220 18.18 1.12 0.35
CA THR A 220 16.76 0.85 0.14
C THR A 220 15.95 2.14 0.35
N GLN A 221 14.79 2.22 -0.30
CA GLN A 221 13.91 3.38 -0.19
C GLN A 221 12.98 3.26 1.03
N ASN A 222 12.43 4.39 1.47
CA ASN A 222 11.61 4.49 2.68
C ASN A 222 10.14 4.11 2.47
N SER A 223 9.75 3.80 1.24
CA SER A 223 8.39 3.44 0.84
C SER A 223 8.41 2.35 -0.23
N THR A 224 7.42 1.46 -0.18
CA THR A 224 7.24 0.33 -1.09
C THR A 224 7.00 0.77 -2.54
N GLU A 225 6.55 2.01 -2.76
CA GLU A 225 6.37 2.55 -4.12
C GLU A 225 7.68 2.56 -4.90
N GLY A 226 8.80 2.84 -4.22
CA GLY A 226 10.12 2.89 -4.82
C GLY A 226 10.57 1.57 -5.47
N PRO A 227 10.71 0.48 -4.68
CA PRO A 227 11.04 -0.84 -5.23
C PRO A 227 10.05 -1.35 -6.28
N PHE A 228 8.77 -0.97 -6.18
CA PHE A 228 7.77 -1.35 -7.16
C PHE A 228 7.93 -0.60 -8.49
N GLU A 229 8.19 0.70 -8.46
CA GLU A 229 8.50 1.47 -9.68
C GLU A 229 9.80 0.98 -10.34
N ASP A 230 10.81 0.60 -9.55
CA ASP A 230 12.01 -0.06 -10.07
C ASP A 230 11.70 -1.39 -10.76
N TYR A 231 10.80 -2.19 -10.20
CA TYR A 231 10.32 -3.42 -10.81
C TYR A 231 9.61 -3.15 -12.15
N LEU A 232 8.74 -2.14 -12.21
CA LEU A 232 8.01 -1.78 -13.43
C LEU A 232 8.95 -1.27 -14.52
N ALA A 233 9.82 -0.32 -14.18
CA ALA A 233 10.64 0.43 -15.13
C ALA A 233 11.96 -0.25 -15.50
N ALA A 234 12.71 -0.74 -14.50
CA ALA A 234 14.05 -1.29 -14.71
C ALA A 234 14.06 -2.82 -14.88
N GLY A 235 12.96 -3.49 -14.52
CA GLY A 235 12.78 -4.92 -14.74
C GLY A 235 13.71 -5.82 -13.92
N MET A 236 13.78 -7.10 -14.31
CA MET A 236 14.47 -8.14 -13.54
C MET A 236 15.97 -7.90 -13.35
N GLY A 237 16.59 -7.09 -14.23
CA GLY A 237 18.01 -6.72 -14.13
C GLY A 237 18.33 -6.01 -12.82
N LYS A 238 17.48 -5.05 -12.45
CA LYS A 238 17.61 -4.28 -11.20
C LYS A 238 16.92 -5.01 -10.05
N THR A 239 15.63 -5.32 -10.20
CA THR A 239 14.76 -5.78 -9.11
C THR A 239 14.05 -7.09 -9.49
N PRO A 240 14.74 -8.24 -9.40
CA PRO A 240 14.18 -9.54 -9.80
C PRO A 240 13.09 -10.06 -8.85
N LEU A 241 13.11 -9.63 -7.58
CA LEU A 241 12.14 -9.94 -6.54
C LEU A 241 11.88 -8.65 -5.76
N ALA A 242 10.68 -8.07 -5.86
CA ALA A 242 10.28 -6.91 -5.07
C ALA A 242 9.17 -7.32 -4.10
N LEU A 243 9.34 -7.05 -2.81
CA LEU A 243 8.25 -7.13 -1.85
C LEU A 243 7.28 -5.98 -2.10
N ILE A 244 6.00 -6.30 -2.25
CA ILE A 244 4.95 -5.35 -2.58
C ILE A 244 3.68 -5.62 -1.76
N TYR A 245 2.80 -4.64 -1.75
CA TYR A 245 1.39 -4.89 -1.47
C TYR A 245 0.73 -5.46 -2.73
N GLU A 246 -0.09 -6.50 -2.60
CA GLU A 246 -0.92 -7.02 -3.70
C GLU A 246 -1.68 -5.90 -4.44
N SER A 247 -2.21 -4.92 -3.69
CA SER A 247 -2.95 -3.80 -4.27
C SER A 247 -2.15 -2.99 -5.27
N GLN A 248 -0.83 -2.83 -5.08
CA GLN A 248 0.02 -2.09 -6.01
C GLN A 248 0.11 -2.81 -7.37
N PHE A 249 0.24 -4.14 -7.38
CA PHE A 249 0.26 -4.91 -8.62
C PHE A 249 -1.11 -4.92 -9.29
N LEU A 250 -2.17 -5.14 -8.51
CA LEU A 250 -3.53 -5.20 -9.03
C LEU A 250 -4.02 -3.84 -9.56
N ASP A 251 -3.68 -2.72 -8.92
CA ASP A 251 -3.97 -1.37 -9.45
C ASP A 251 -3.43 -1.24 -10.88
N ARG A 252 -2.13 -1.53 -11.06
CA ARG A 252 -1.46 -1.49 -12.36
C ARG A 252 -2.08 -2.46 -13.37
N GLN A 253 -2.48 -3.65 -12.94
CA GLN A 253 -3.15 -4.61 -13.80
C GLN A 253 -4.56 -4.13 -14.23
N LEU A 254 -5.33 -3.55 -13.31
CA LEU A 254 -6.71 -3.08 -13.52
C LEU A 254 -6.79 -1.83 -14.39
N ARG A 255 -5.75 -0.99 -14.37
CA ARG A 255 -5.63 0.19 -15.23
C ARG A 255 -5.46 -0.18 -16.70
N THR A 256 -4.93 -1.37 -17.00
CA THR A 256 -4.68 -1.84 -18.38
C THR A 256 -3.87 -0.85 -19.23
N ASP A 257 -3.02 -0.03 -18.59
CA ASP A 257 -2.23 1.02 -19.25
C ASP A 257 -0.88 0.51 -19.80
N GLY A 258 -0.68 -0.81 -19.78
CA GLY A 258 0.52 -1.48 -20.27
C GLY A 258 1.67 -1.53 -19.25
N SER A 259 1.49 -1.03 -18.03
CA SER A 259 2.54 -1.08 -17.00
C SER A 259 2.90 -2.50 -16.57
N ILE A 260 1.94 -3.44 -16.60
CA ILE A 260 2.18 -4.87 -16.36
C ILE A 260 2.38 -5.59 -17.69
N ARG A 261 3.60 -6.08 -17.93
CA ARG A 261 3.97 -6.82 -19.14
C ARG A 261 3.60 -8.32 -19.05
N PRO A 262 3.48 -9.04 -20.18
CA PRO A 262 3.13 -10.46 -20.16
C PRO A 262 4.10 -11.39 -19.42
N ASP A 263 5.35 -10.97 -19.20
CA ASP A 263 6.36 -11.72 -18.44
C ASP A 263 6.33 -11.42 -16.94
N MET A 264 5.62 -10.37 -16.50
CA MET A 264 5.53 -9.96 -15.11
C MET A 264 4.57 -10.86 -14.33
N ARG A 265 4.97 -11.21 -13.10
CA ARG A 265 4.23 -12.10 -12.20
C ARG A 265 4.18 -11.52 -10.81
N MET A 266 3.12 -11.85 -10.09
CA MET A 266 3.00 -11.65 -8.66
C MET A 266 2.87 -13.03 -8.01
N LEU A 267 3.67 -13.29 -6.98
CA LEU A 267 3.58 -14.49 -6.15
C LEU A 267 3.10 -14.08 -4.76
N TYR A 268 2.16 -14.83 -4.20
CA TYR A 268 1.93 -14.74 -2.75
C TYR A 268 3.12 -15.34 -2.02
N ILE A 269 3.46 -14.74 -0.88
CA ILE A 269 4.47 -15.26 0.03
C ILE A 269 3.76 -16.14 1.07
N ALA A 270 4.31 -17.31 1.40
CA ALA A 270 3.67 -18.28 2.31
C ALA A 270 4.59 -18.57 3.52
N PRO A 271 4.19 -18.17 4.75
CA PRO A 271 2.98 -17.42 5.09
C PRO A 271 3.03 -15.95 4.66
N THR A 272 1.87 -15.29 4.55
CA THR A 272 1.76 -13.83 4.35
C THR A 272 1.19 -13.11 5.57
N VAL A 273 1.20 -11.78 5.53
CA VAL A 273 0.47 -10.91 6.46
C VAL A 273 -0.50 -10.05 5.65
N PHE A 274 -1.73 -9.90 6.15
CA PHE A 274 -2.63 -8.85 5.67
C PHE A 274 -2.22 -7.50 6.26
N SER A 275 -1.73 -6.61 5.40
CA SER A 275 -1.55 -5.22 5.75
C SER A 275 -2.93 -4.59 5.88
N LYS A 276 -3.41 -4.46 7.12
CA LYS A 276 -4.67 -3.80 7.46
C LYS A 276 -4.45 -2.29 7.45
N HIS A 277 -5.14 -1.57 6.57
CA HIS A 277 -5.05 -0.11 6.52
C HIS A 277 -6.04 0.41 7.55
N THR A 278 -5.54 1.05 8.61
CA THR A 278 -6.36 1.45 9.75
C THR A 278 -6.31 2.96 9.93
N LEU A 279 -7.43 3.62 9.67
CA LEU A 279 -7.60 5.04 9.88
C LEU A 279 -7.89 5.31 11.35
N VAL A 280 -7.11 6.21 11.95
CA VAL A 280 -7.35 6.72 13.31
C VAL A 280 -7.78 8.19 13.19
N PRO A 281 -9.00 8.55 13.63
CA PRO A 281 -9.48 9.91 13.54
C PRO A 281 -8.90 10.77 14.66
N LEU A 282 -8.33 11.92 14.32
CA LEU A 282 -7.79 12.90 15.27
C LEU A 282 -8.77 14.05 15.56
N ALA A 283 -9.76 14.24 14.68
CA ALA A 283 -10.79 15.26 14.78
C ALA A 283 -12.13 14.77 14.18
N PRO A 284 -13.28 15.45 14.44
CA PRO A 284 -14.59 15.02 13.96
C PRO A 284 -14.70 14.83 12.45
N ASN A 285 -14.09 15.70 11.63
CA ASN A 285 -14.15 15.49 10.17
C ASN A 285 -13.29 14.30 9.72
N GLY A 286 -12.18 14.03 10.41
CA GLY A 286 -11.38 12.83 10.19
C GLY A 286 -12.11 11.54 10.55
N ASP A 287 -12.94 11.58 11.60
CA ASP A 287 -13.87 10.49 11.93
C ASP A 287 -14.87 10.24 10.81
N ARG A 288 -15.44 11.32 10.25
CA ARG A 288 -16.33 11.24 9.09
C ARG A 288 -15.64 10.62 7.86
N VAL A 289 -14.38 10.95 7.61
CA VAL A 289 -13.59 10.29 6.53
C VAL A 289 -13.49 8.79 6.78
N GLY A 290 -13.15 8.36 8.00
CA GLY A 290 -13.09 6.95 8.39
C GLY A 290 -14.40 6.19 8.21
N GLN A 291 -15.50 6.80 8.66
CA GLN A 291 -16.84 6.26 8.49
C GLN A 291 -17.17 6.08 7.00
N LEU A 292 -17.00 7.13 6.19
CA LEU A 292 -17.32 7.09 4.76
C LEU A 292 -16.51 6.03 4.01
N LEU A 293 -15.20 5.93 4.26
CA LEU A 293 -14.38 4.87 3.66
C LEU A 293 -14.86 3.47 4.00
N THR A 294 -15.55 3.31 5.13
CA THR A 294 -16.02 2.01 5.63
C THR A 294 -17.45 1.69 5.18
N THR A 295 -18.32 2.70 5.09
CA THR A 295 -19.77 2.51 4.91
C THR A 295 -20.28 2.94 3.53
N ASP A 296 -19.55 3.78 2.81
CA ASP A 296 -19.97 4.23 1.48
C ASP A 296 -19.61 3.17 0.42
N PRO A 297 -20.61 2.59 -0.28
CA PRO A 297 -20.37 1.53 -1.25
C PRO A 297 -19.62 2.01 -2.51
N GLU A 298 -19.73 3.29 -2.87
CA GLU A 298 -18.97 3.88 -3.98
C GLU A 298 -17.49 3.96 -3.62
N LEU A 299 -17.15 4.43 -2.43
CA LEU A 299 -15.76 4.47 -1.94
C LEU A 299 -15.16 3.07 -1.80
N ALA A 300 -15.92 2.10 -1.28
CA ALA A 300 -15.48 0.71 -1.19
C ALA A 300 -15.20 0.11 -2.58
N ARG A 301 -16.10 0.35 -3.56
CA ARG A 301 -15.90 -0.10 -4.95
C ARG A 301 -14.70 0.59 -5.59
N LEU A 302 -14.52 1.90 -5.36
CA LEU A 302 -13.36 2.64 -5.86
C LEU A 302 -12.06 2.07 -5.29
N ALA A 303 -11.99 1.77 -3.98
CA ALA A 303 -10.82 1.14 -3.37
C ALA A 303 -10.46 -0.19 -4.05
N ALA A 304 -11.46 -1.01 -4.41
CA ALA A 304 -11.25 -2.22 -5.20
C ALA A 304 -10.69 -1.95 -6.61
N THR A 305 -11.01 -0.82 -7.25
CA THR A 305 -10.40 -0.45 -8.55
C THR A 305 -8.92 -0.10 -8.44
N PHE A 306 -8.42 0.16 -7.23
CA PHE A 306 -7.00 0.34 -6.90
C PHE A 306 -6.39 -0.94 -6.29
N GLY A 307 -7.03 -2.09 -6.48
CA GLY A 307 -6.50 -3.38 -6.03
C GLY A 307 -6.59 -3.63 -4.51
N PHE A 308 -7.10 -2.69 -3.72
CA PHE A 308 -7.33 -2.95 -2.29
C PHE A 308 -8.49 -3.92 -2.10
N ARG A 309 -8.44 -4.73 -1.04
CA ARG A 309 -9.54 -5.62 -0.63
C ARG A 309 -10.42 -4.90 0.41
N PRO A 310 -11.61 -4.39 0.04
CA PRO A 310 -12.51 -3.73 0.99
C PRO A 310 -13.14 -4.74 1.94
N THR A 311 -13.73 -4.25 3.03
CA THR A 311 -14.48 -5.09 3.99
C THR A 311 -15.61 -5.89 3.32
N ASP A 312 -16.28 -5.30 2.32
CA ASP A 312 -17.18 -6.06 1.45
C ASP A 312 -16.38 -6.76 0.33
N ALA A 313 -16.07 -8.04 0.55
CA ALA A 313 -15.32 -8.87 -0.40
C ALA A 313 -16.00 -9.00 -1.79
N ARG A 314 -17.31 -8.74 -1.89
CA ARG A 314 -18.02 -8.77 -3.18
C ARG A 314 -17.57 -7.64 -4.08
N ALA A 315 -17.29 -6.45 -3.53
CA ALA A 315 -16.84 -5.30 -4.31
C ALA A 315 -15.51 -5.60 -5.02
N PHE A 316 -14.57 -6.26 -4.32
CA PHE A 316 -13.29 -6.70 -4.89
C PHE A 316 -13.49 -7.70 -6.03
N THR A 317 -14.24 -8.78 -5.75
CA THR A 317 -14.51 -9.85 -6.72
C THR A 317 -15.19 -9.31 -7.98
N GLN A 318 -16.18 -8.43 -7.81
CA GLN A 318 -16.91 -7.81 -8.90
C GLN A 318 -15.99 -6.96 -9.79
N VAL A 319 -15.19 -6.07 -9.20
CA VAL A 319 -14.27 -5.20 -9.96
C VAL A 319 -13.25 -6.01 -10.76
N LEU A 320 -12.65 -7.04 -10.16
CA LEU A 320 -11.70 -7.90 -10.87
C LEU A 320 -12.37 -8.64 -12.04
N THR A 321 -13.57 -9.19 -11.80
CA THR A 321 -14.34 -9.91 -12.82
C THR A 321 -14.76 -9.00 -13.98
N GLU A 322 -15.26 -7.79 -13.68
CA GLU A 322 -15.62 -6.77 -14.69
C GLU A 322 -14.44 -6.37 -15.58
N LYS A 323 -13.21 -6.44 -15.04
CA LYS A 323 -11.97 -6.12 -15.75
C LYS A 323 -11.27 -7.32 -16.35
N GLY A 324 -11.83 -8.53 -16.21
CA GLY A 324 -11.22 -9.76 -16.69
C GLY A 324 -9.90 -10.13 -15.98
N VAL A 325 -9.67 -9.59 -14.79
CA VAL A 325 -8.52 -9.95 -13.95
C VAL A 325 -8.91 -11.17 -13.11
N PRO A 326 -8.10 -12.25 -13.12
CA PRO A 326 -8.39 -13.42 -12.29
C PRO A 326 -8.51 -13.05 -10.82
N VAL A 327 -9.62 -13.45 -10.19
CA VAL A 327 -9.82 -13.27 -8.75
C VAL A 327 -8.85 -14.20 -8.03
N PRO A 328 -7.96 -13.67 -7.16
CA PRO A 328 -7.05 -14.54 -6.45
C PRO A 328 -7.77 -15.48 -5.50
N ALA A 329 -7.23 -16.69 -5.35
CA ALA A 329 -7.73 -17.66 -4.39
C ALA A 329 -7.69 -17.08 -2.96
N GLU A 330 -8.53 -17.63 -2.09
CA GLU A 330 -8.52 -17.30 -0.67
C GLU A 330 -7.15 -17.68 -0.07
N LEU A 331 -6.54 -16.74 0.65
CA LEU A 331 -5.27 -16.94 1.30
C LEU A 331 -5.53 -17.67 2.62
N VAL A 332 -4.87 -18.80 2.83
CA VAL A 332 -5.05 -19.64 4.03
C VAL A 332 -3.86 -19.55 5.00
N ASP A 333 -2.65 -19.37 4.47
CA ASP A 333 -1.41 -19.31 5.26
C ASP A 333 -1.10 -17.86 5.64
N ILE A 334 -1.83 -17.36 6.64
CA ILE A 334 -1.79 -15.98 7.12
C ILE A 334 -1.30 -15.97 8.56
N ILE A 335 -0.38 -15.05 8.86
CA ILE A 335 0.06 -14.78 10.23
C ILE A 335 -0.34 -13.39 10.68
N GLU A 336 -0.46 -13.22 11.99
CA GLU A 336 -0.51 -11.88 12.61
C GLU A 336 0.92 -11.47 13.01
N PRO A 337 1.28 -10.19 12.84
CA PRO A 337 2.59 -9.70 13.26
C PRO A 337 2.74 -9.79 14.80
N PRO A 338 3.98 -9.76 15.32
CA PRO A 338 4.23 -9.53 16.74
C PRO A 338 3.52 -8.28 17.27
N SER A 339 3.41 -8.16 18.61
CA SER A 339 2.93 -6.92 19.21
C SER A 339 3.77 -5.73 18.73
N TYR A 340 3.18 -4.54 18.76
CA TYR A 340 3.87 -3.31 18.37
C TYR A 340 5.23 -3.17 19.08
N GLU A 341 5.28 -3.42 20.39
CA GLU A 341 6.47 -3.27 21.21
C GLU A 341 7.58 -4.24 20.79
N THR A 342 7.24 -5.51 20.55
CA THR A 342 8.21 -6.52 20.11
C THR A 342 8.72 -6.19 18.70
N LEU A 343 7.82 -5.86 17.78
CA LEU A 343 8.21 -5.54 16.41
C LEU A 343 9.10 -4.30 16.35
N GLU A 344 8.79 -3.25 17.13
CA GLU A 344 9.64 -2.06 17.23
C GLU A 344 11.00 -2.33 17.84
N ARG A 345 11.09 -3.14 18.91
CA ARG A 345 12.40 -3.51 19.49
C ARG A 345 13.28 -4.17 18.43
N MET A 346 12.72 -5.09 17.66
CA MET A 346 13.45 -5.77 16.58
C MET A 346 13.84 -4.80 15.45
N LEU A 347 12.92 -3.92 15.02
CA LEU A 347 13.20 -2.92 13.98
C LEU A 347 14.26 -1.90 14.44
N ASP A 348 14.23 -1.47 15.70
CA ASP A 348 15.24 -0.59 16.29
C ASP A 348 16.61 -1.26 16.37
N ALA A 349 16.65 -2.53 16.79
CA ALA A 349 17.89 -3.30 16.84
C ALA A 349 18.53 -3.42 15.45
N ILE A 350 17.73 -3.69 14.42
CA ILE A 350 18.18 -3.73 13.02
C ILE A 350 18.60 -2.32 12.55
N GLY A 351 17.78 -1.30 12.81
CA GLY A 351 18.02 0.07 12.39
C GLY A 351 19.33 0.66 12.94
N ARG A 352 19.76 0.25 14.15
CA ARG A 352 21.04 0.64 14.75
C ARG A 352 22.26 0.10 13.99
N GLN A 353 22.11 -0.91 13.14
CA GLN A 353 23.20 -1.51 12.38
C GLN A 353 23.47 -0.81 11.04
N TYR A 354 22.62 0.14 10.63
CA TYR A 354 22.83 0.98 9.43
C TYR A 354 23.83 2.13 9.64
N ARG A 355 24.69 2.04 10.67
CA ARG A 355 25.59 3.11 11.12
C ARG A 355 26.97 3.05 10.49
#